data_AF-F0ZI26-F1
#
_entry.id   AF-F0ZI26-F1
#
_cell.length_a   1.000
_cell.length_b   1.000
_cell.length_c   1.000
_cell.angle_alpha   90.00
_cell.angle_beta   90.00
_cell.angle_gamma   90.00
#
_symmetry.space_group_name_H-M   'P 1'
#
loop_
_entity.id
_entity.type
_entity.pdbx_description
1 polymer ?
#
loop_
_entity_poly.entity_id
_entity_poly.type
_entity_poly.pdbx_seq_one_letter_code
_entity_poly.pdbx_strand_id
1 'polypeptide(L)'
;MFDLDTLLIVFYIFVFSVFNFLSTAIIIKYYRPQHQQNNNVQMFNREDVDRLLETQKNEIMMKFSEEKEILSKENAVIQSKLEKNQNNSLKLKRLLSVYENEMKKVLNQPLSETDSAKLKKALNENEQLKKKTIELEETNSKLNNEIQVQVYKFNALRVRTESRLENASEQLSEIKKVANKEILALRLKLKDSQSRLALGKRQYDDMAKSSVEFFSNAPNCNSYELSNHSNDISTSNGSDKSSPICPSSSSSLNSNSWSTSDSPPLSSSNGESDNLKNEDN
;
A
#
# COMPACT_ATOMS: atom_id res chain seq x y z
N MET A 1 40.91 -13.76 -36.75
CA MET A 1 40.29 -12.54 -36.20
C MET A 1 41.44 -11.59 -35.91
N PHE A 2 41.62 -10.55 -36.73
CA PHE A 2 42.76 -9.64 -36.58
C PHE A 2 42.53 -8.77 -35.36
N ASP A 3 43.52 -8.74 -34.46
CA ASP A 3 43.45 -7.97 -33.22
C ASP A 3 43.42 -6.47 -33.51
N LEU A 4 42.62 -5.72 -32.75
CA LEU A 4 42.34 -4.30 -32.99
C LEU A 4 43.65 -3.47 -32.96
N ASP A 5 44.58 -3.87 -32.09
CA ASP A 5 45.90 -3.24 -31.96
C ASP A 5 46.78 -3.45 -33.19
N THR A 6 46.69 -4.62 -33.82
CA THR A 6 47.44 -4.91 -35.06
C THR A 6 46.89 -4.06 -36.21
N LEU A 7 45.57 -3.92 -36.28
CA LEU A 7 44.93 -3.07 -37.30
C LEU A 7 45.30 -1.59 -37.13
N LEU A 8 45.39 -1.12 -35.89
CA LEU A 8 45.74 0.27 -35.58
C LEU A 8 47.20 0.60 -35.91
N ILE A 9 48.12 -0.33 -35.64
CA ILE A 9 49.54 -0.20 -36.03
C ILE A 9 49.69 -0.17 -37.55
N VAL A 10 49.03 -1.08 -38.27
CA VAL A 10 49.09 -1.11 -39.75
C VAL A 10 48.49 0.16 -40.34
N PHE A 11 47.38 0.65 -39.79
CA PHE A 11 46.77 1.90 -40.21
C PHE A 11 47.69 3.10 -39.95
N TYR A 12 48.38 3.15 -38.81
CA TYR A 12 49.33 4.21 -38.48
C TYR A 12 50.52 4.24 -39.47
N ILE A 13 51.10 3.08 -39.77
CA ILE A 13 52.20 2.95 -40.76
C ILE A 13 51.74 3.41 -42.15
N PHE A 14 50.52 3.04 -42.54
CA PHE A 14 49.95 3.45 -43.82
C PHE A 14 49.76 4.97 -43.89
N VAL A 15 49.12 5.57 -42.89
CA VAL A 15 48.89 7.03 -42.84
C VAL A 15 50.22 7.79 -42.82
N PHE A 16 51.20 7.34 -42.04
CA PHE A 16 52.53 7.93 -41.99
C PHE A 16 53.26 7.85 -43.34
N SER A 17 53.12 6.73 -44.06
CA SER A 17 53.73 6.56 -45.39
C SER A 17 53.08 7.49 -46.43
N VAL A 18 51.75 7.60 -46.41
CA VAL A 18 51.00 8.52 -47.30
C VAL A 18 51.38 9.97 -47.00
N PHE A 19 51.49 10.35 -45.73
CA PHE A 19 51.86 11.71 -45.33
C PHE A 19 53.29 12.07 -45.79
N ASN A 20 54.25 11.14 -45.64
CA ASN A 20 55.61 11.35 -46.14
C ASN A 20 55.68 11.43 -47.66
N PHE A 21 54.93 10.58 -48.37
CA PHE A 21 54.82 10.65 -49.83
C PHE A 21 54.24 11.99 -50.28
N LEU A 22 53.16 12.44 -49.66
CA LEU A 22 52.49 13.69 -50.01
C LEU A 22 53.40 14.90 -49.71
N SER A 23 54.07 14.90 -48.56
CA SER A 23 55.05 15.94 -48.19
C SER A 23 56.19 15.99 -49.19
N THR A 24 56.72 14.83 -49.59
CA THR A 24 57.79 14.74 -50.59
C THR A 24 57.31 15.20 -51.97
N ALA A 25 56.10 14.81 -52.39
CA ALA A 25 55.51 15.24 -53.66
C ALA A 25 55.24 16.75 -53.69
N ILE A 26 54.79 17.33 -52.57
CA ILE A 26 54.63 18.78 -52.40
C ILE A 26 56.00 19.46 -52.50
N ILE A 27 57.02 18.98 -51.78
CA ILE A 27 58.38 19.52 -51.87
C ILE A 27 58.88 19.46 -53.32
N ILE A 28 58.77 18.33 -54.01
CA ILE A 28 59.19 18.22 -55.42
C ILE A 28 58.39 19.16 -56.33
N LYS A 29 57.09 19.35 -56.10
CA LYS A 29 56.24 20.23 -56.90
C LYS A 29 56.55 21.71 -56.67
N TYR A 30 56.85 22.12 -55.43
CA TYR A 30 57.15 23.51 -55.07
C TYR A 30 58.63 23.89 -55.20
N TYR A 31 59.55 22.93 -55.13
CA TYR A 31 61.00 23.12 -55.30
C TYR A 31 61.54 22.63 -56.65
N ARG A 32 60.70 22.16 -57.59
CA ARG A 32 61.15 21.94 -58.97
C ARG A 32 61.69 23.28 -59.48
N PRO A 33 62.98 23.39 -59.87
CA PRO A 33 63.51 24.63 -60.41
C PRO A 33 62.75 24.92 -61.69
N GLN A 34 61.87 25.90 -61.66
CA GLN A 34 61.27 26.44 -62.86
C GLN A 34 62.40 27.19 -63.55
N HIS A 35 63.09 26.52 -64.49
CA HIS A 35 63.97 27.20 -65.45
C HIS A 35 63.09 28.11 -66.31
N GLN A 36 62.74 29.28 -65.77
CA GLN A 36 62.24 30.40 -66.54
C GLN A 36 63.38 30.86 -67.45
N GLN A 37 63.29 30.46 -68.70
CA GLN A 37 63.94 31.13 -69.82
C GLN A 37 63.38 32.56 -69.87
N ASN A 38 64.08 33.49 -69.24
CA ASN A 38 63.86 34.91 -69.44
C ASN A 38 65.13 35.50 -70.05
N ASN A 39 65.01 35.98 -71.29
CA ASN A 39 66.10 36.41 -72.18
C ASN A 39 66.70 37.77 -71.82
N ASN A 40 66.73 38.14 -70.54
CA ASN A 40 67.46 39.28 -70.00
C ASN A 40 68.40 38.77 -68.90
N VAL A 41 69.41 38.00 -69.30
CA VAL A 41 70.47 37.57 -68.39
C VAL A 41 71.43 38.74 -68.19
N GLN A 42 71.08 39.66 -67.30
CA GLN A 42 72.13 40.28 -66.49
C GLN A 42 72.65 39.13 -65.62
N MET A 43 73.75 38.50 -66.04
CA MET A 43 74.36 37.42 -65.28
C MET A 43 74.68 37.99 -63.90
N PHE A 44 74.13 37.40 -62.84
CA PHE A 44 74.64 37.66 -61.50
C PHE A 44 76.12 37.32 -61.53
N ASN A 45 76.97 38.32 -61.32
CA ASN A 45 78.39 38.06 -61.21
C ASN A 45 78.64 37.28 -59.92
N ARG A 46 79.78 36.61 -59.83
CA ARG A 46 80.14 35.82 -58.64
C ARG A 46 80.06 36.67 -57.37
N GLU A 47 80.44 37.94 -57.49
CA GLU A 47 80.37 38.94 -56.44
C GLU A 47 78.94 39.26 -55.97
N ASP A 48 77.93 39.18 -56.85
CA ASP A 48 76.53 39.40 -56.49
C ASP A 48 75.97 38.22 -55.68
N VAL A 49 76.34 37.00 -56.07
CA VAL A 49 75.98 35.78 -55.33
C VAL A 49 76.68 35.74 -53.97
N ASP A 50 77.97 36.06 -53.93
CA ASP A 50 78.75 36.12 -52.68
C ASP A 50 78.19 37.20 -51.73
N ARG A 51 77.81 38.37 -52.26
CA ARG A 51 77.17 39.44 -51.48
C ARG A 51 75.81 39.02 -50.93
N LEU A 52 74.99 38.32 -51.73
CA LEU A 52 73.71 37.79 -51.27
C LEU A 52 73.91 36.75 -50.16
N LEU A 53 74.88 35.86 -50.32
CA LEU A 53 75.19 34.81 -49.34
C LEU A 53 75.67 35.40 -48.00
N GLU A 54 76.56 36.41 -48.05
CA GLU A 54 77.05 37.08 -46.84
C GLU A 54 75.94 37.91 -46.18
N THR A 55 75.05 38.52 -46.96
CA THR A 55 73.87 39.23 -46.42
C THR A 55 72.93 38.27 -45.71
N GLN A 56 72.60 37.12 -46.32
CA GLN A 56 71.77 36.09 -45.69
C GLN A 56 72.41 35.51 -44.44
N LYS A 57 73.72 35.22 -44.48
CA LYS A 57 74.48 34.75 -43.31
C LYS A 57 74.43 35.75 -42.16
N ASN A 58 74.62 37.03 -42.44
CA ASN A 58 74.56 38.08 -41.43
C ASN A 58 73.14 38.24 -40.86
N GLU A 59 72.10 38.15 -41.69
CA GLU A 59 70.70 38.16 -41.26
C GLU A 59 70.38 36.96 -40.35
N ILE A 60 70.84 35.75 -40.72
CA ILE A 60 70.65 34.54 -39.91
C ILE A 60 71.35 34.68 -38.55
N MET A 61 72.60 35.16 -38.54
CA MET A 61 73.36 35.36 -37.30
C MET A 61 72.71 36.41 -36.39
N MET A 62 72.14 37.47 -36.97
CA MET A 62 71.39 38.48 -36.24
C MET A 62 70.13 37.87 -35.60
N LYS A 63 69.30 37.18 -36.39
CA LYS A 63 68.09 36.49 -35.89
C LYS A 63 68.42 35.46 -34.80
N PHE A 64 69.48 34.69 -34.97
CA PHE A 64 69.93 33.72 -33.97
C PHE A 64 70.37 34.40 -32.67
N SER A 65 71.01 35.56 -32.77
CA SER A 65 71.43 36.34 -31.59
C SER A 65 70.22 36.92 -30.85
N GLU A 66 69.23 37.46 -31.58
CA GLU A 66 67.98 37.95 -31.01
C GLU A 66 67.19 36.83 -30.32
N GLU A 67 67.01 35.69 -30.97
CA GLU A 67 66.30 34.54 -30.41
C GLU A 67 67.02 33.98 -29.18
N LYS A 68 68.35 33.94 -29.19
CA LYS A 68 69.15 33.56 -28.02
C LYS A 68 68.96 34.51 -26.84
N GLU A 69 68.87 35.82 -27.09
CA GLU A 69 68.60 36.80 -26.03
C GLU A 69 67.19 36.64 -25.45
N ILE A 70 66.19 36.42 -26.31
CA ILE A 70 64.81 36.15 -25.90
C ILE A 70 64.75 34.89 -25.04
N LEU A 71 65.34 33.78 -25.50
CA LEU A 71 65.41 32.52 -24.75
C LEU A 71 66.12 32.69 -23.41
N SER A 72 67.16 33.52 -23.34
CA SER A 72 67.85 33.81 -22.08
C SER A 72 66.94 34.55 -21.09
N LYS A 73 66.16 35.54 -21.55
CA LYS A 73 65.19 36.26 -20.73
C LYS A 73 64.06 35.35 -20.26
N GLU A 74 63.51 34.52 -21.14
CA GLU A 74 62.46 33.57 -20.80
C GLU A 74 62.93 32.54 -19.78
N ASN A 75 64.15 32.01 -19.93
CA ASN A 75 64.72 31.07 -18.98
C ASN A 75 64.89 31.69 -17.59
N ALA A 76 65.33 32.95 -17.50
CA ALA A 76 65.42 33.68 -16.23
C ALA A 76 64.05 33.82 -15.55
N VAL A 77 62.99 34.12 -16.32
CA VAL A 77 61.61 34.18 -15.80
C VAL A 77 61.13 32.81 -15.30
N ILE A 78 61.44 31.74 -16.02
CA ILE A 78 61.09 30.36 -15.62
C ILE A 78 61.78 29.99 -14.31
N GLN A 79 63.08 30.28 -14.18
CA GLN A 79 63.84 30.01 -12.96
C GLN A 79 63.27 30.77 -11.76
N SER A 80 62.94 32.06 -11.93
CA SER A 80 62.32 32.86 -10.87
C SER A 80 60.95 32.31 -10.43
N LYS A 81 60.10 31.89 -11.39
CA LYS A 81 58.81 31.24 -11.07
C LYS A 81 58.99 29.91 -10.33
N LEU A 82 59.98 29.12 -10.73
CA LEU A 82 60.29 27.84 -10.07
C LEU A 82 60.72 28.05 -8.62
N GLU A 83 61.63 28.99 -8.37
CA GLU A 83 62.10 29.32 -7.03
C GLU A 83 60.95 29.82 -6.13
N LYS A 84 60.07 30.68 -6.67
CA LYS A 84 58.87 31.14 -5.95
C LYS A 84 57.95 29.98 -5.57
N ASN A 85 57.74 29.02 -6.48
CA ASN A 85 56.90 27.85 -6.23
C ASN A 85 57.53 26.90 -5.19
N GLN A 86 58.83 26.69 -5.25
CA GLN A 86 59.56 25.91 -4.24
C GLN A 86 59.43 26.56 -2.84
N ASN A 87 59.60 27.88 -2.75
CA ASN A 87 59.42 28.62 -1.51
C ASN A 87 57.99 28.54 -0.96
N ASN A 88 56.98 28.62 -1.83
CA ASN A 88 55.58 28.46 -1.43
C ASN A 88 55.29 27.03 -0.92
N SER A 89 55.81 26.02 -1.60
CA SER A 89 55.68 24.62 -1.18
C SER A 89 56.32 24.38 0.19
N LEU A 90 57.51 24.95 0.44
CA LEU A 90 58.17 24.86 1.75
C LEU A 90 57.37 25.55 2.86
N LYS A 91 56.77 26.72 2.59
CA LYS A 91 55.89 27.41 3.55
C LYS A 91 54.66 26.56 3.89
N LEU A 92 54.02 25.98 2.87
CA LEU A 92 52.86 25.11 3.07
C LEU A 92 53.22 23.87 3.90
N LYS A 93 54.36 23.23 3.60
CA LYS A 93 54.85 22.07 4.36
C LYS A 93 55.09 22.39 5.84
N ARG A 94 55.63 23.58 6.14
CA ARG A 94 55.77 24.04 7.54
C ARG A 94 54.41 24.22 8.22
N LEU A 95 53.46 24.88 7.57
CA LEU A 95 52.11 25.08 8.11
C LEU A 95 51.42 23.74 8.39
N LEU A 96 51.53 22.79 7.47
CA LEU A 96 50.95 21.45 7.63
C LEU A 96 51.54 20.73 8.85
N SER A 97 52.85 20.82 9.05
CA SER A 97 53.53 20.24 10.21
C SER A 97 53.12 20.89 11.53
N VAL A 98 52.91 22.22 11.55
CA VAL A 98 52.40 22.92 12.73
C VAL A 98 50.99 22.42 13.07
N TYR A 99 50.10 22.35 12.08
CA TYR A 99 48.73 21.87 12.26
C TYR A 99 48.69 20.43 12.76
N GLU A 100 49.47 19.53 12.17
CA GLU A 100 49.53 18.13 12.60
C GLU A 100 50.02 18.00 14.06
N ASN A 101 51.01 18.82 14.44
CA ASN A 101 51.51 18.86 15.81
C ASN A 101 50.48 19.43 16.79
N GLU A 102 49.73 20.48 16.41
CA GLU A 102 48.62 21.00 17.23
C GLU A 102 47.51 19.96 17.40
N MET A 103 47.12 19.29 16.32
CA MET A 103 46.12 18.23 16.36
C MET A 103 46.55 17.10 17.30
N LYS A 104 47.81 16.65 17.21
CA LYS A 104 48.38 15.66 18.13
C LYS A 104 48.38 16.14 19.58
N LYS A 105 48.69 17.42 19.84
CA LYS A 105 48.62 18.01 21.18
C LYS A 105 47.20 17.98 21.74
N VAL A 106 46.22 18.42 20.96
CA VAL A 106 44.81 18.42 21.37
C VAL A 106 44.31 17.00 21.64
N LEU A 107 44.68 16.02 20.80
CA LEU A 107 44.26 14.63 20.98
C LEU A 107 44.89 13.98 22.23
N ASN A 108 46.17 14.30 22.50
CA ASN A 108 46.92 13.73 23.62
C ASN A 108 46.67 14.47 24.93
N GLN A 109 46.00 15.63 24.90
CA GLN A 109 45.66 16.37 26.10
C GLN A 109 44.44 15.71 26.75
N PRO A 110 44.57 15.18 27.98
CA PRO A 110 43.42 14.60 28.66
C PRO A 110 42.35 15.68 28.83
N LEU A 111 41.09 15.32 28.59
CA LEU A 111 39.97 16.19 28.91
C LEU A 111 40.05 16.59 30.38
N SER A 112 39.63 17.82 30.68
CA SER A 112 39.44 18.24 32.06
C SER A 112 38.54 17.21 32.79
N GLU A 113 38.80 16.95 34.07
CA GLU A 113 37.99 16.00 34.84
C GLU A 113 36.49 16.33 34.75
N THR A 114 36.16 17.63 34.74
CA THR A 114 34.80 18.15 34.57
C THR A 114 34.18 17.74 33.22
N ASP A 115 34.91 17.90 32.12
CA ASP A 115 34.38 17.61 30.79
C ASP A 115 34.36 16.10 30.50
N SER A 116 35.32 15.35 31.05
CA SER A 116 35.33 13.89 31.06
C SER A 116 34.11 13.33 31.80
N ALA A 117 33.78 13.89 32.97
CA ALA A 117 32.59 13.51 33.74
C ALA A 117 31.28 13.83 32.99
N LYS A 118 31.18 15.00 32.36
CA LYS A 118 30.04 15.36 31.50
C LYS A 118 29.89 14.40 30.32
N LEU A 119 30.99 14.08 29.64
CA LEU A 119 30.98 13.15 28.52
C LEU A 119 30.52 11.75 28.96
N LYS A 120 31.05 11.25 30.08
CA LYS A 120 30.64 9.94 30.63
C LYS A 120 29.16 9.92 31.00
N LYS A 121 28.64 11.00 31.59
CA LYS A 121 27.21 11.15 31.90
C LYS A 121 26.36 11.14 30.63
N ALA A 122 26.72 11.95 29.63
CA ALA A 122 26.01 12.02 28.35
C ALA A 122 26.03 10.67 27.62
N LEU A 123 27.13 9.92 27.69
CA LEU A 123 27.27 8.61 27.08
C LEU A 123 26.35 7.58 27.76
N ASN A 124 26.27 7.60 29.09
CA ASN A 124 25.37 6.75 29.86
C ASN A 124 23.89 7.10 29.60
N GLU A 125 23.55 8.39 29.55
CA GLU A 125 22.19 8.85 29.20
C GLU A 125 21.81 8.41 27.77
N ASN A 126 22.74 8.47 26.82
CA ASN A 126 22.51 7.99 25.46
C ASN A 126 22.25 6.47 25.41
N GLU A 127 23.00 5.69 26.19
CA GLU A 127 22.79 4.25 26.30
C GLU A 127 21.43 3.90 26.93
N GLN A 128 21.04 4.62 27.97
CA GLN A 128 19.71 4.47 28.60
C GLN A 128 18.59 4.83 27.64
N LEU A 129 18.73 5.93 26.88
CA LEU A 129 17.76 6.32 25.87
C LEU A 129 17.63 5.25 24.78
N LYS A 130 18.73 4.65 24.32
CA LYS A 130 18.68 3.55 23.35
C LYS A 130 17.90 2.35 23.88
N LYS A 131 18.13 1.94 25.13
CA LYS A 131 17.39 0.84 25.77
C LYS A 131 15.89 1.15 25.84
N LYS A 132 15.54 2.35 26.29
CA LYS A 132 14.14 2.79 26.38
C LYS A 132 13.45 2.86 25.01
N THR A 133 14.16 3.27 23.96
CA THR A 133 13.62 3.29 22.60
C THR A 133 13.28 1.88 22.12
N ILE A 134 14.15 0.90 22.36
CA ILE A 134 13.90 -0.50 21.98
C ILE A 134 12.69 -1.05 22.73
N GLU A 135 12.62 -0.84 24.05
CA GLU A 135 11.48 -1.28 24.87
C GLU A 135 10.15 -0.64 24.42
N LEU A 136 10.17 0.65 24.06
CA LEU A 136 8.99 1.33 23.51
C LEU A 136 8.58 0.76 22.15
N GLU A 137 9.52 0.40 21.29
CA GLU A 137 9.23 -0.20 19.99
C GLU A 137 8.60 -1.59 20.14
N GLU A 138 9.14 -2.42 21.05
CA GLU A 138 8.60 -3.74 21.37
C GLU A 138 7.18 -3.67 21.98
N THR A 139 6.98 -2.79 22.97
CA THR A 139 5.67 -2.61 23.61
C THR A 139 4.63 -2.06 22.64
N ASN A 140 5.01 -1.11 21.78
CA ASN A 140 4.11 -0.57 20.76
C ASN A 140 3.73 -1.63 19.70
N SER A 141 4.70 -2.46 19.28
CA SER A 141 4.44 -3.60 18.39
C SER A 141 3.46 -4.59 19.01
N LYS A 142 3.65 -4.94 20.29
CA LYS A 142 2.74 -5.83 21.03
C LYS A 142 1.32 -5.26 21.12
N LEU A 143 1.19 -3.99 21.49
CA LEU A 143 -0.11 -3.31 21.58
C LEU A 143 -0.81 -3.22 20.22
N ASN A 144 -0.08 -2.92 19.16
CA ASN A 144 -0.62 -2.88 17.80
C ASN A 144 -1.19 -4.24 17.37
N ASN A 145 -0.47 -5.33 17.66
CA ASN A 145 -0.95 -6.69 17.38
C ASN A 145 -2.22 -7.01 18.18
N GLU A 146 -2.27 -6.63 19.47
CA GLU A 146 -3.46 -6.83 20.30
C GLU A 146 -4.67 -6.05 19.77
N ILE A 147 -4.48 -4.80 19.34
CA ILE A 147 -5.52 -3.97 18.72
C ILE A 147 -6.06 -4.66 17.45
N GLN A 148 -5.18 -5.18 16.58
CA GLN A 148 -5.63 -5.87 15.37
C GLN A 148 -6.47 -7.11 15.67
N VAL A 149 -6.07 -7.91 16.67
CA VAL A 149 -6.84 -9.07 17.12
C VAL A 149 -8.21 -8.64 17.67
N GLN A 150 -8.28 -7.58 18.47
CA GLN A 150 -9.54 -7.05 18.99
C GLN A 150 -10.45 -6.52 17.89
N VAL A 151 -9.90 -5.77 16.92
CA VAL A 151 -10.64 -5.27 15.75
C VAL A 151 -11.21 -6.44 14.93
N TYR A 152 -10.43 -7.50 14.72
CA TYR A 152 -10.91 -8.69 14.02
C TYR A 152 -12.09 -9.35 14.77
N LYS A 153 -11.95 -9.57 16.09
CA LYS A 153 -13.01 -10.14 16.93
C LYS A 153 -14.28 -9.29 16.92
N PHE A 154 -14.13 -7.97 17.05
CA PHE A 154 -15.23 -7.03 17.00
C PHE A 154 -15.96 -7.07 15.65
N ASN A 155 -15.22 -7.07 14.55
CA ASN A 155 -15.81 -7.13 13.20
C ASN A 155 -16.56 -8.45 12.97
N ALA A 156 -16.01 -9.59 13.40
CA ALA A 156 -16.68 -10.88 13.31
C ALA A 156 -17.99 -10.89 14.12
N LEU A 157 -17.98 -10.31 15.33
CA LEU A 157 -19.18 -10.18 16.15
C LEU A 157 -20.21 -9.27 15.48
N ARG A 158 -19.79 -8.10 14.98
CA ARG A 158 -20.65 -7.14 14.28
C ARG A 158 -21.38 -7.80 13.12
N VAL A 159 -20.66 -8.47 12.22
CA VAL A 159 -21.24 -9.18 11.06
C VAL A 159 -22.25 -10.23 11.51
N ARG A 160 -21.93 -11.00 12.55
CA ARG A 160 -22.86 -12.01 13.10
C ARG A 160 -24.13 -11.36 13.66
N THR A 161 -24.01 -10.24 14.37
CA THR A 161 -25.18 -9.55 14.94
C THR A 161 -26.03 -8.88 13.87
N GLU A 162 -25.41 -8.30 12.84
CA GLU A 162 -26.10 -7.71 11.68
C GLU A 162 -26.89 -8.77 10.92
N SER A 163 -26.29 -9.92 10.63
CA SER A 163 -26.99 -11.04 9.97
C SER A 163 -28.16 -11.57 10.79
N ARG A 164 -28.01 -11.67 12.12
CA ARG A 164 -29.12 -12.09 13.01
C ARG A 164 -30.25 -11.06 13.02
N LEU A 165 -29.92 -9.78 13.01
CA LEU A 165 -30.90 -8.70 12.97
C LEU A 165 -31.68 -8.71 11.64
N GLU A 166 -30.97 -8.88 10.53
CA GLU A 166 -31.58 -8.98 9.20
C GLU A 166 -32.57 -10.15 9.12
N ASN A 167 -32.16 -11.34 9.57
CA ASN A 167 -33.04 -12.52 9.60
C ASN A 167 -34.27 -12.29 10.50
N ALA A 168 -34.08 -11.73 11.70
CA ALA A 168 -35.21 -11.42 12.58
C ALA A 168 -36.18 -10.40 11.96
N SER A 169 -35.65 -9.41 11.23
CA SER A 169 -36.44 -8.42 10.48
C SER A 169 -37.25 -9.08 9.37
N GLU A 170 -36.63 -9.99 8.61
CA GLU A 170 -37.28 -10.77 7.56
C GLU A 170 -38.41 -11.64 8.12
N GLN A 171 -38.14 -12.40 9.20
CA GLN A 171 -39.15 -13.21 9.89
C GLN A 171 -40.33 -12.36 10.38
N LEU A 172 -40.07 -11.19 10.97
CA LEU A 172 -41.13 -10.30 11.43
C LEU A 172 -41.99 -9.79 10.27
N SER A 173 -41.36 -9.47 9.13
CA SER A 173 -42.06 -9.06 7.90
C SER A 173 -42.98 -10.17 7.38
N GLU A 174 -42.51 -11.42 7.38
CA GLU A 174 -43.32 -12.58 6.98
C GLU A 174 -44.48 -12.83 7.93
N ILE A 175 -44.24 -12.83 9.24
CA ILE A 175 -45.29 -12.99 10.26
C ILE A 175 -46.35 -11.90 10.07
N LYS A 176 -45.94 -10.64 9.85
CA LYS A 176 -46.87 -9.53 9.60
C LYS A 176 -47.70 -9.75 8.34
N LYS A 177 -47.11 -10.28 7.27
CA LYS A 177 -47.84 -10.61 6.02
C LYS A 177 -48.87 -11.73 6.27
N VAL A 178 -48.49 -12.80 6.96
CA VAL A 178 -49.38 -13.93 7.26
C VAL A 178 -50.53 -13.47 8.18
N ALA A 179 -50.21 -12.77 9.26
CA ALA A 179 -51.21 -12.24 10.19
C ALA A 179 -52.22 -11.33 9.50
N ASN A 180 -51.77 -10.44 8.60
CA ASN A 180 -52.68 -9.59 7.81
C ASN A 180 -53.63 -10.41 6.93
N LYS A 181 -53.14 -11.47 6.29
CA LYS A 181 -53.97 -12.38 5.48
C LYS A 181 -55.02 -13.10 6.33
N GLU A 182 -54.62 -13.63 7.48
CA GLU A 182 -55.51 -14.34 8.40
C GLU A 182 -56.56 -13.43 9.03
N ILE A 183 -56.17 -12.23 9.47
CA ILE A 183 -57.10 -11.20 9.98
C ILE A 183 -58.14 -10.86 8.92
N LEU A 184 -57.73 -10.70 7.66
CA LEU A 184 -58.66 -10.42 6.56
C LEU A 184 -59.62 -11.59 6.32
N ALA A 185 -59.13 -12.82 6.32
CA ALA A 185 -59.96 -14.01 6.18
C ALA A 185 -60.99 -14.15 7.32
N LEU A 186 -60.57 -13.92 8.57
CA LEU A 186 -61.44 -13.93 9.74
C LEU A 186 -62.50 -12.83 9.69
N ARG A 187 -62.13 -11.61 9.27
CA ARG A 187 -63.09 -10.51 9.08
C ARG A 187 -64.15 -10.84 8.03
N LEU A 188 -63.77 -11.49 6.93
CA LEU A 188 -64.72 -11.94 5.90
C LEU A 188 -65.68 -13.00 6.44
N LYS A 189 -65.17 -14.03 7.14
CA LYS A 189 -65.99 -15.07 7.78
C LYS A 189 -66.95 -14.47 8.82
N LEU A 190 -66.49 -13.50 9.61
CA LEU A 190 -67.33 -12.81 10.58
C LEU A 190 -68.49 -12.06 9.90
N LYS A 191 -68.20 -11.33 8.82
CA LYS A 191 -69.22 -10.58 8.05
C LYS A 191 -70.26 -11.51 7.41
N ASP A 192 -69.82 -12.65 6.87
CA ASP A 192 -70.71 -13.68 6.32
C ASP A 192 -71.60 -14.27 7.43
N SER A 193 -71.01 -14.65 8.56
CA SER A 193 -71.73 -15.21 9.71
C SER A 193 -72.77 -14.24 10.27
N GLN A 194 -72.43 -12.95 10.39
CA GLN A 194 -73.37 -11.89 10.80
C GLN A 194 -74.53 -11.74 9.81
N SER A 195 -74.25 -11.82 8.51
CA SER A 195 -75.29 -11.72 7.46
C SER A 195 -76.25 -12.92 7.51
N ARG A 196 -75.71 -14.13 7.69
CA ARG A 196 -76.51 -15.36 7.86
C ARG A 196 -77.37 -15.33 9.13
N LEU A 197 -76.82 -14.83 10.23
CA LEU A 197 -77.56 -14.67 11.48
C LEU A 197 -78.71 -13.68 11.33
N ALA A 198 -78.47 -12.53 10.67
CA ALA A 198 -79.51 -11.54 10.40
C ALA A 198 -80.63 -12.09 9.50
N LEU A 199 -80.28 -12.88 8.48
CA LEU A 199 -81.25 -13.58 7.63
C LEU A 199 -82.07 -14.59 8.45
N GLY A 200 -81.41 -15.44 9.24
CA GLY A 200 -82.09 -16.43 10.08
C GLY A 200 -83.03 -15.78 11.09
N LYS A 201 -82.65 -14.64 11.66
CA LYS A 201 -83.54 -13.85 12.54
C LYS A 201 -84.78 -13.36 11.80
N ARG A 202 -84.64 -12.82 10.58
CA ARG A 202 -85.79 -12.41 9.76
C ARG A 202 -86.72 -13.58 9.45
N GLN A 203 -86.16 -14.72 9.03
CA GLN A 203 -86.94 -15.92 8.74
C GLN A 203 -87.71 -16.42 9.98
N TYR A 204 -87.07 -16.39 11.15
CA TYR A 204 -87.72 -16.74 12.41
C TYR A 204 -88.85 -15.77 12.74
N ASP A 205 -88.61 -14.46 12.64
CA ASP A 205 -89.61 -13.43 12.90
C ASP A 205 -90.82 -13.56 11.94
N ASP A 206 -90.58 -13.85 10.66
CA ASP A 206 -91.62 -14.07 9.65
C ASP A 206 -92.43 -15.34 9.92
N MET A 207 -91.76 -16.44 10.26
CA MET A 207 -92.41 -17.70 10.64
C MET A 207 -93.21 -17.56 11.93
N ALA A 208 -92.69 -16.83 12.92
CA ALA A 208 -93.41 -16.53 14.16
C ALA A 208 -94.68 -15.75 13.86
N LYS A 209 -94.62 -14.69 13.04
CA LYS A 209 -95.82 -13.94 12.60
C LYS A 209 -96.81 -14.84 11.85
N SER A 210 -96.34 -15.62 10.89
CA SER A 210 -97.19 -16.54 10.12
C SER A 210 -97.85 -17.61 11.01
N SER A 211 -97.13 -18.15 12.00
CA SER A 211 -97.70 -19.09 12.96
C SER A 211 -98.80 -18.45 13.81
N VAL A 212 -98.59 -17.23 14.28
CA VAL A 212 -99.60 -16.46 15.02
C VAL A 212 -100.83 -16.22 14.13
N GLU A 213 -100.65 -15.81 12.88
CA GLU A 213 -101.76 -15.64 11.92
C GLU A 213 -102.51 -16.96 11.65
N PHE A 214 -101.79 -18.08 11.50
CA PHE A 214 -102.39 -19.39 11.29
C PHE A 214 -103.27 -19.81 12.47
N PHE A 215 -102.77 -19.68 13.71
CA PHE A 215 -103.55 -19.98 14.91
C PHE A 215 -104.69 -18.99 15.15
N SER A 216 -104.55 -17.73 14.70
CA SER A 216 -105.61 -16.73 14.78
C SER A 216 -106.77 -16.98 13.81
N ASN A 217 -106.50 -17.64 12.68
CA ASN A 217 -107.46 -17.94 11.62
C ASN A 217 -107.98 -19.38 11.64
N ALA A 218 -107.57 -20.20 12.62
CA ALA A 218 -108.05 -21.57 12.75
C ALA A 218 -109.53 -21.59 13.19
N PRO A 219 -110.38 -22.46 12.61
CA PRO A 219 -111.78 -22.55 12.99
C PRO A 219 -111.91 -22.94 14.47
N ASN A 220 -112.72 -22.19 15.21
CA ASN A 220 -112.97 -22.44 16.63
C ASN A 220 -113.79 -23.72 16.80
N CYS A 221 -113.12 -24.86 16.92
CA CYS A 221 -113.76 -26.12 17.32
C CYS A 221 -113.99 -26.12 18.83
N ASN A 222 -115.19 -25.68 19.24
CA ASN A 222 -115.74 -26.06 20.54
C ASN A 222 -116.11 -27.55 20.50
N SER A 223 -115.36 -28.40 21.20
CA SER A 223 -115.92 -29.63 21.78
C SER A 223 -115.10 -30.09 22.98
N TYR A 224 -115.72 -29.91 24.14
CA TYR A 224 -115.47 -30.59 25.39
C TYR A 224 -115.67 -32.10 25.20
N GLU A 225 -114.70 -32.94 25.58
CA GLU A 225 -114.90 -34.15 26.42
C GLU A 225 -113.66 -35.07 26.51
N LEU A 226 -113.27 -35.27 27.77
CA LEU A 226 -112.76 -36.46 28.46
C LEU A 226 -111.95 -37.58 27.77
N SER A 227 -110.87 -37.93 28.50
CA SER A 227 -110.53 -39.29 28.99
C SER A 227 -109.57 -40.17 28.19
N ASN A 228 -108.38 -40.32 28.78
CA ASN A 228 -107.58 -41.53 29.00
C ASN A 228 -107.39 -42.53 27.84
N HIS A 229 -106.13 -42.72 27.43
CA HIS A 229 -105.48 -44.03 27.57
C HIS A 229 -103.95 -44.01 27.38
N SER A 230 -103.29 -44.64 28.35
CA SER A 230 -102.11 -45.51 28.27
C SER A 230 -100.72 -44.97 27.88
N ASN A 231 -99.82 -45.22 28.83
CA ASN A 231 -98.37 -45.32 28.71
C ASN A 231 -97.94 -46.17 27.50
N ASP A 232 -96.84 -45.76 26.86
CA ASP A 232 -95.76 -46.69 26.56
C ASP A 232 -94.39 -46.05 26.80
N ILE A 233 -93.65 -46.70 27.68
CA ILE A 233 -92.23 -46.48 27.93
C ILE A 233 -91.48 -47.20 26.81
N SER A 234 -90.61 -46.50 26.10
CA SER A 234 -89.51 -47.11 25.37
C SER A 234 -88.27 -46.23 25.52
N THR A 235 -87.52 -46.55 26.57
CA THR A 235 -86.09 -46.25 26.67
C THR A 235 -85.34 -46.98 25.55
N SER A 236 -84.64 -46.26 24.68
CA SER A 236 -83.48 -46.80 23.98
C SER A 236 -82.28 -45.88 24.21
N ASN A 237 -81.35 -46.39 25.02
CA ASN A 237 -79.99 -45.87 25.12
C ASN A 237 -79.31 -45.94 23.76
N GLY A 238 -78.70 -44.84 23.35
CA GLY A 238 -77.90 -44.74 22.13
C GLY A 238 -76.83 -43.66 22.31
N SER A 239 -76.00 -43.82 23.34
CA SER A 239 -74.76 -43.08 23.50
C SER A 239 -73.70 -43.67 22.55
N ASP A 240 -73.53 -43.06 21.39
CA ASP A 240 -72.33 -43.23 20.59
C ASP A 240 -71.56 -41.91 20.52
N LYS A 241 -70.58 -41.82 21.42
CA LYS A 241 -69.42 -40.95 21.28
C LYS A 241 -68.65 -41.39 20.04
N SER A 242 -68.82 -40.67 18.94
CA SER A 242 -67.84 -40.67 17.85
C SER A 242 -67.04 -39.37 17.95
N SER A 243 -65.86 -39.50 18.57
CA SER A 243 -64.80 -38.50 18.54
C SER A 243 -64.45 -38.15 17.09
N PRO A 244 -64.23 -36.87 16.74
CA PRO A 244 -63.50 -36.56 15.51
C PRO A 244 -62.07 -37.06 15.69
N ILE A 245 -61.69 -38.06 14.89
CA ILE A 245 -60.30 -38.42 14.66
C ILE A 245 -59.62 -37.19 14.07
N CYS A 246 -58.65 -36.63 14.80
CA CYS A 246 -57.72 -35.66 14.27
C CYS A 246 -57.02 -36.27 13.04
N PRO A 247 -57.01 -35.63 11.86
CA PRO A 247 -56.01 -35.97 10.88
C PRO A 247 -54.68 -35.45 11.41
N SER A 248 -53.81 -36.37 11.82
CA SER A 248 -52.38 -36.12 11.93
C SER A 248 -51.85 -35.78 10.55
N SER A 249 -51.90 -34.50 10.18
CA SER A 249 -51.07 -33.97 9.11
C SER A 249 -49.67 -33.78 9.68
N SER A 250 -48.86 -34.81 9.54
CA SER A 250 -47.41 -34.71 9.56
C SER A 250 -46.96 -33.77 8.44
N SER A 251 -46.80 -32.48 8.74
CA SER A 251 -45.91 -31.62 7.96
C SER A 251 -44.52 -31.68 8.58
N SER A 252 -43.62 -32.36 7.88
CA SER A 252 -42.19 -32.41 8.10
C SER A 252 -41.60 -31.03 8.45
N LEU A 253 -41.22 -30.85 9.71
CA LEU A 253 -40.20 -29.88 10.07
C LEU A 253 -38.88 -30.47 9.60
N ASN A 254 -38.36 -29.92 8.51
CA ASN A 254 -36.98 -30.12 8.09
C ASN A 254 -36.08 -29.41 9.11
N SER A 255 -35.76 -30.09 10.20
CA SER A 255 -34.67 -29.71 11.10
C SER A 255 -33.36 -30.09 10.43
N ASN A 256 -32.85 -29.21 9.56
CA ASN A 256 -31.44 -29.21 9.21
C ASN A 256 -30.65 -28.78 10.45
N SER A 257 -30.39 -29.75 11.32
CA SER A 257 -29.30 -29.71 12.28
C SER A 257 -27.99 -29.77 11.51
N TRP A 258 -27.45 -28.61 11.13
CA TRP A 258 -26.02 -28.51 10.87
C TRP A 258 -25.30 -28.42 12.20
N SER A 259 -24.94 -29.60 12.70
CA SER A 259 -23.82 -29.76 13.62
C SER A 259 -22.55 -29.44 12.84
N THR A 260 -22.07 -28.20 12.90
CA THR A 260 -20.64 -27.91 12.73
C THR A 260 -20.03 -27.82 14.11
N SER A 261 -19.69 -29.01 14.61
CA SER A 261 -18.60 -29.19 15.56
C SER A 261 -17.32 -28.66 14.93
N ASP A 262 -16.90 -27.46 15.34
CA ASP A 262 -15.52 -26.98 15.26
C ASP A 262 -15.30 -26.00 16.41
N SER A 263 -15.19 -26.57 17.61
CA SER A 263 -14.51 -25.90 18.72
C SER A 263 -13.01 -25.88 18.40
N PRO A 264 -12.32 -24.73 18.46
CA PRO A 264 -10.87 -24.78 18.66
C PRO A 264 -10.59 -25.27 20.09
N PRO A 265 -9.47 -25.96 20.32
CA PRO A 265 -9.20 -26.60 21.60
C PRO A 265 -9.03 -25.55 22.68
N LEU A 266 -9.54 -25.88 23.88
CA LEU A 266 -9.08 -25.30 25.13
C LEU A 266 -7.57 -25.51 25.20
N SER A 267 -6.78 -24.47 24.93
CA SER A 267 -5.41 -24.43 25.41
C SER A 267 -5.48 -24.28 26.93
N SER A 268 -5.09 -25.33 27.63
CA SER A 268 -4.80 -25.31 29.05
C SER A 268 -3.71 -24.27 29.32
N SER A 269 -4.09 -23.08 29.75
CA SER A 269 -3.18 -22.27 30.57
C SER A 269 -3.23 -22.87 31.96
N ASN A 270 -2.15 -23.56 32.33
CA ASN A 270 -1.84 -23.85 33.72
C ASN A 270 -2.05 -22.57 34.53
N GLY A 271 -2.88 -22.68 35.56
CA GLY A 271 -2.91 -21.68 36.61
C GLY A 271 -1.56 -21.70 37.31
N GLU A 272 -0.83 -20.61 37.20
CA GLU A 272 0.12 -20.19 38.20
C GLU A 272 -0.33 -18.79 38.62
N SER A 273 -1.19 -18.78 39.63
CA SER A 273 -1.66 -17.59 40.30
C SER A 273 -0.57 -17.10 41.25
N ASP A 274 -0.01 -15.94 40.95
CA ASP A 274 0.72 -15.13 41.91
C ASP A 274 -0.19 -14.80 43.10
N ASN A 275 0.24 -15.21 44.30
CA ASN A 275 -0.20 -14.63 45.55
C ASN A 275 0.61 -13.36 45.80
N LEU A 276 0.01 -12.19 45.53
CA LEU A 276 0.43 -10.90 46.05
C LEU A 276 -0.60 -10.42 47.09
N LYS A 277 -0.20 -10.45 48.37
CA LYS A 277 -0.70 -9.69 49.54
C LYS A 277 0.28 -10.02 50.68
N ASN A 278 0.93 -9.13 51.43
CA ASN A 278 0.84 -7.69 51.64
C ASN A 278 2.24 -7.22 52.09
N GLU A 279 2.64 -6.01 51.75
CA GLU A 279 3.56 -5.24 52.59
C GLU A 279 2.92 -3.88 52.90
N ASP A 280 2.31 -3.82 54.08
CA ASP A 280 2.23 -2.60 54.88
C ASP A 280 3.35 -2.70 55.93
N ASN A 281 4.40 -1.89 55.77
CA ASN A 281 5.19 -1.20 56.81
C ASN A 281 6.49 -0.63 56.23
#